data_AF-A0A1C3SZ45-F1
#
_entry.id   AF-A0A1C3SZ45-F1
#
_cell.length_a   1.000
_cell.length_b   1.000
_cell.length_c   1.000
_cell.angle_alpha   90.00
_cell.angle_beta   90.00
_cell.angle_gamma   90.00
#
_symmetry.space_group_name_H-M   'P 1'
#
loop_
_entity.id
_entity.type
_entity.pdbx_description
1 polymer ?
#
loop_
_entity_poly.entity_id
_entity_poly.type
_entity_poly.pdbx_seq_one_letter_code
_entity_poly.pdbx_strand_id
1 'polypeptide(L)'
;MKVFRLISSDKKTGSKNDVFISLFIWYMAIAFLLFLAVYKETVIPKYFFFDANTIADYIQYAKSLVPGDSFANTTLFYKVLGVGRTSFVFSILAAIIIVFGFYIHVKNRTNTLSFIDIALLYFYMLLSVIYMTLLSKDFIVLLIILPFLYLSKKRTAGLICWTILAAFYAFYFRTYWFLFLGVFWGLYLVCGLINKTNKLFIICILALLFLAIVLQIALGVDVDNFRKIVNDVRLDQGNENANSMILPFIPGGGLIVGWLNVSLTWISFMLPFPLILSLSLYYIVISLLVIMLYYKFWYALKIELQKNKKVRNNSCIALACLILSFTLTQSLFEPDYGSYVRHLAPFYPLFFYVIFANKSNSIERDDESSTCG
;
A
#
# COMPACT_ATOMS: atom_id res chain seq x y z
N MET A 1 4.80 18.66 20.58
CA MET A 1 3.74 19.54 20.02
C MET A 1 2.55 18.66 19.58
N LYS A 2 1.54 18.48 20.44
CA LYS A 2 0.27 17.79 20.08
C LYS A 2 -0.62 18.88 19.44
N VAL A 3 -0.94 18.78 18.14
CA VAL A 3 -1.56 19.91 17.42
C VAL A 3 -3.01 19.64 17.00
N PHE A 4 -3.45 18.38 16.83
CA PHE A 4 -4.84 18.12 16.42
C PHE A 4 -5.47 16.90 17.09
N ARG A 5 -6.68 17.08 17.65
CA ARG A 5 -7.52 16.00 18.18
C ARG A 5 -8.44 15.46 17.08
N LEU A 6 -8.48 14.14 16.92
CA LEU A 6 -9.48 13.48 16.08
C LEU A 6 -10.84 13.57 16.76
N ILE A 7 -11.86 13.78 15.93
CA ILE A 7 -13.26 14.05 16.28
C ILE A 7 -13.75 13.02 17.30
N SER A 8 -14.03 13.47 18.53
CA SER A 8 -14.63 12.71 19.66
C SER A 8 -13.71 12.24 20.80
N SER A 9 -12.67 12.98 21.21
CA SER A 9 -12.08 12.78 22.55
C SER A 9 -12.64 13.80 23.52
N ASP A 10 -13.62 13.34 24.30
CA ASP A 10 -14.18 13.85 25.55
C ASP A 10 -14.19 15.38 25.76
N LYS A 11 -15.39 15.94 26.02
CA LYS A 11 -15.65 17.39 26.20
C LYS A 11 -14.81 18.07 27.30
N LYS A 12 -14.06 17.31 28.10
CA LYS A 12 -13.43 17.78 29.33
C LYS A 12 -12.08 18.50 29.17
N THR A 13 -11.35 18.36 28.06
CA THR A 13 -9.94 18.83 28.03
C THR A 13 -9.46 19.54 26.76
N GLY A 14 -10.35 19.90 25.83
CA GLY A 14 -10.00 20.65 24.61
C GLY A 14 -10.72 22.00 24.55
N SER A 15 -10.01 23.06 24.20
CA SER A 15 -10.64 24.33 23.80
C SER A 15 -11.61 24.05 22.64
N LYS A 16 -12.84 24.60 22.69
CA LYS A 16 -13.82 24.46 21.60
C LYS A 16 -13.24 24.88 20.25
N ASN A 17 -12.29 25.82 20.25
CA ASN A 17 -11.63 26.32 19.05
C ASN A 17 -10.73 25.26 18.39
N ASP A 18 -10.02 24.43 19.17
CA ASP A 18 -9.11 23.42 18.62
C ASP A 18 -9.87 22.30 17.90
N VAL A 19 -11.03 21.92 18.44
CA VAL A 19 -11.93 20.94 17.82
C VAL A 19 -12.51 21.50 16.53
N PHE A 20 -12.93 22.76 16.54
CA PHE A 20 -13.47 23.43 15.36
C PHE A 20 -12.42 23.54 14.23
N ILE A 21 -11.19 23.98 14.55
CA ILE A 21 -10.10 24.09 13.57
C ILE A 21 -9.75 22.71 13.00
N SER A 22 -9.69 21.66 13.85
CA SER A 22 -9.42 20.31 13.36
C SER A 22 -10.51 19.81 12.42
N LEU A 23 -11.79 19.98 12.79
CA LEU A 23 -12.93 19.64 11.95
C LEU A 23 -12.85 20.37 10.61
N PHE A 24 -12.60 21.67 10.64
CA PHE A 24 -12.49 22.49 9.45
C PHE A 24 -11.39 21.99 8.50
N ILE A 25 -10.19 21.67 9.01
CA ILE A 25 -9.09 21.13 8.21
C ILE A 25 -9.47 19.79 7.56
N TRP A 26 -10.13 18.90 8.31
CA TRP A 26 -10.60 17.62 7.78
C TRP A 26 -11.65 17.80 6.68
N TYR A 27 -12.65 18.68 6.90
CA TYR A 27 -13.66 18.97 5.89
C TYR A 27 -13.06 19.58 4.63
N MET A 28 -12.19 20.58 4.77
CA MET A 28 -11.52 21.23 3.64
C MET A 28 -10.69 20.23 2.83
N ALA A 29 -9.96 19.34 3.50
CA ALA A 29 -9.15 18.36 2.81
C ALA A 29 -9.99 17.27 2.13
N ILE A 30 -11.08 16.82 2.75
CA ILE A 30 -12.01 15.88 2.10
C ILE A 30 -12.66 16.54 0.88
N ALA A 31 -13.14 17.78 1.01
CA ALA A 31 -13.70 18.53 -0.10
C ALA A 31 -12.69 18.69 -1.25
N PHE A 32 -11.43 19.01 -0.93
CA PHE A 32 -10.35 19.09 -1.91
C PHE A 32 -10.08 17.75 -2.60
N LEU A 33 -10.05 16.63 -1.86
CA LEU A 33 -9.85 15.30 -2.43
C LEU A 33 -11.02 14.86 -3.34
N LEU A 34 -12.26 15.20 -2.97
CA LEU A 34 -13.43 14.96 -3.81
C LEU A 34 -13.40 15.80 -5.09
N PHE A 35 -13.03 17.07 -4.97
CA PHE A 35 -12.83 17.94 -6.14
C PHE A 35 -11.75 17.37 -7.06
N LEU A 36 -10.59 17.00 -6.50
CA LEU A 36 -9.50 16.41 -7.26
C LEU A 36 -9.90 15.11 -7.95
N ALA A 37 -10.71 14.26 -7.29
CA ALA A 37 -11.18 13.01 -7.88
C ALA A 37 -11.91 13.19 -9.22
N VAL A 38 -12.60 14.33 -9.39
CA VAL A 38 -13.34 14.68 -10.61
C VAL A 38 -12.47 15.44 -11.61
N TYR A 39 -11.65 16.39 -11.15
CA TYR A 39 -10.95 17.33 -12.03
C TYR A 39 -9.48 16.97 -12.32
N LYS A 40 -8.93 15.90 -11.73
CA LYS A 40 -7.50 15.55 -11.89
C LYS A 40 -7.03 15.39 -13.35
N GLU A 41 -7.90 15.00 -14.28
CA GLU A 41 -7.52 14.85 -15.70
C GLU A 41 -7.16 16.19 -16.39
N THR A 42 -7.52 17.34 -15.80
CA THR A 42 -7.16 18.66 -16.36
C THR A 42 -5.77 19.15 -15.92
N VAL A 43 -5.26 18.62 -14.80
CA VAL A 43 -4.00 19.08 -14.18
C VAL A 43 -2.89 18.04 -14.32
N ILE A 44 -3.23 16.75 -14.24
CA ILE A 44 -2.26 15.66 -14.21
C ILE A 44 -1.93 15.22 -15.64
N PRO A 45 -0.65 14.89 -15.95
CA PRO A 45 -0.27 14.38 -17.25
C PRO A 45 -1.06 13.15 -17.70
N LYS A 46 -1.38 13.07 -19.00
CA LYS A 46 -2.25 12.04 -19.59
C LYS A 46 -1.77 10.60 -19.37
N TYR A 47 -0.46 10.38 -19.24
CA TYR A 47 0.12 9.05 -19.07
C TYR A 47 -0.31 8.35 -17.77
N PHE A 48 -0.71 9.10 -16.74
CA PHE A 48 -1.30 8.53 -15.51
C PHE A 48 -2.63 7.79 -15.76
N PHE A 49 -3.26 8.02 -16.91
CA PHE A 49 -4.61 7.56 -17.22
C PHE A 49 -4.67 6.55 -18.38
N PHE A 50 -3.52 6.06 -18.87
CA PHE A 50 -3.45 5.10 -19.98
C PHE A 50 -4.15 3.77 -19.67
N ASP A 51 -4.01 3.25 -18.45
CA ASP A 51 -4.74 2.04 -18.05
C ASP A 51 -6.25 2.24 -18.04
N ALA A 52 -6.71 3.41 -17.58
CA ALA A 52 -8.13 3.74 -17.59
C ALA A 52 -8.68 3.88 -19.01
N ASN A 53 -7.84 4.30 -19.99
CA ASN A 53 -8.23 4.37 -21.41
C ASN A 53 -8.40 2.95 -21.92
N THR A 54 -7.37 2.13 -21.71
CA THR A 54 -7.38 0.72 -22.10
C THR A 54 -8.62 0.03 -21.54
N ILE A 55 -8.88 0.10 -20.22
CA ILE A 55 -10.05 -0.54 -19.62
C ILE A 55 -11.35 -0.03 -20.26
N ALA A 56 -11.48 1.27 -20.51
CA ALA A 56 -12.67 1.85 -21.14
C ALA A 56 -12.91 1.31 -22.55
N ASP A 57 -11.86 1.20 -23.36
CA ASP A 57 -11.92 0.71 -24.74
C ASP A 57 -12.37 -0.76 -24.79
N TYR A 58 -12.01 -1.55 -23.78
CA TYR A 58 -12.42 -2.96 -23.70
C TYR A 58 -13.85 -3.18 -23.17
N ILE A 59 -14.54 -2.18 -22.59
CA ILE A 59 -15.88 -2.31 -21.93
C ILE A 59 -16.91 -3.04 -22.77
N GLN A 60 -16.93 -2.79 -24.07
CA GLN A 60 -17.93 -3.36 -24.96
C GLN A 60 -17.71 -4.88 -25.18
N TYR A 61 -16.46 -5.34 -25.11
CA TYR A 61 -16.06 -6.72 -25.45
C TYR A 61 -16.13 -7.69 -24.27
N ALA A 62 -16.16 -7.19 -23.03
CA ALA A 62 -16.23 -8.04 -21.84
C ALA A 62 -17.60 -8.75 -21.72
N LYS A 63 -17.59 -10.08 -21.71
CA LYS A 63 -18.79 -10.93 -21.61
C LYS A 63 -18.81 -11.85 -20.39
N SER A 64 -17.68 -12.44 -20.04
CA SER A 64 -17.55 -13.40 -18.94
C SER A 64 -16.20 -13.26 -18.25
N LEU A 65 -16.09 -13.80 -17.04
CA LEU A 65 -14.81 -13.89 -16.35
C LEU A 65 -13.88 -14.86 -17.10
N VAL A 66 -12.63 -14.45 -17.32
CA VAL A 66 -11.60 -15.25 -18.00
C VAL A 66 -10.41 -15.40 -17.04
N PRO A 67 -10.06 -16.62 -16.62
CA PRO A 67 -8.93 -16.83 -15.72
C PRO A 67 -7.63 -16.22 -16.26
N GLY A 68 -6.91 -15.48 -15.41
CA GLY A 68 -5.66 -14.81 -15.77
C GLY A 68 -5.77 -13.53 -16.60
N ASP A 69 -6.93 -13.20 -17.19
CA ASP A 69 -7.09 -11.96 -17.95
C ASP A 69 -7.50 -10.79 -17.06
N SER A 70 -6.48 -10.08 -16.61
CA SER A 70 -6.60 -8.91 -15.76
C SER A 70 -7.43 -7.78 -16.38
N PHE A 71 -7.29 -7.53 -17.69
CA PHE A 71 -7.98 -6.41 -18.33
C PHE A 71 -9.45 -6.77 -18.61
N ALA A 72 -9.72 -7.96 -19.16
CA ALA A 72 -11.10 -8.38 -19.43
C ALA A 72 -11.94 -8.46 -18.14
N ASN A 73 -11.37 -8.98 -17.04
CA ASN A 73 -12.10 -9.10 -15.77
C ASN A 73 -12.35 -7.75 -15.09
N THR A 74 -11.39 -6.83 -15.13
CA THR A 74 -11.60 -5.47 -14.62
C THR A 74 -12.63 -4.72 -15.44
N THR A 75 -12.60 -4.92 -16.74
CA THR A 75 -13.57 -4.35 -17.67
C THR A 75 -14.98 -4.89 -17.38
N LEU A 76 -15.12 -6.20 -17.16
CA LEU A 76 -16.40 -6.81 -16.76
C LEU A 76 -16.91 -6.25 -15.43
N PHE A 77 -16.03 -6.09 -14.44
CA PHE A 77 -16.38 -5.50 -13.15
C PHE A 77 -17.00 -4.11 -13.31
N TYR A 78 -16.39 -3.23 -14.11
CA TYR A 78 -16.93 -1.89 -14.35
C TYR A 78 -18.19 -1.88 -15.22
N LYS A 79 -18.29 -2.80 -16.18
CA LYS A 79 -19.49 -3.00 -16.99
C LYS A 79 -20.69 -3.41 -16.14
N VAL A 80 -20.51 -4.35 -15.21
CA VAL A 80 -21.56 -4.79 -14.26
C VAL A 80 -22.00 -3.64 -13.34
N LEU A 81 -21.07 -2.78 -12.94
CA LEU A 81 -21.40 -1.57 -12.18
C LEU A 81 -22.12 -0.49 -13.01
N GLY A 82 -22.18 -0.62 -14.33
CA GLY A 82 -22.76 0.39 -15.22
C GLY A 82 -21.93 1.67 -15.29
N VAL A 83 -20.61 1.58 -15.04
CA VAL A 83 -19.72 2.73 -14.94
C VAL A 83 -18.79 2.79 -16.15
N GLY A 84 -18.78 3.94 -16.83
CA GLY A 84 -17.82 4.27 -17.89
C GLY A 84 -16.72 5.21 -17.42
N ARG A 85 -15.78 5.52 -18.32
CA ARG A 85 -14.62 6.40 -18.06
C ARG A 85 -15.01 7.79 -17.54
N THR A 86 -16.06 8.37 -18.10
CA THR A 86 -16.52 9.74 -17.80
C THR A 86 -17.43 9.83 -16.58
N SER A 87 -17.61 8.74 -15.82
CA SER A 87 -18.51 8.71 -14.67
C SER A 87 -17.94 9.46 -13.47
N PHE A 88 -18.34 10.72 -13.32
CA PHE A 88 -18.02 11.50 -12.13
C PHE A 88 -18.58 10.88 -10.84
N VAL A 89 -19.73 10.20 -10.93
CA VAL A 89 -20.36 9.51 -9.79
C VAL A 89 -19.44 8.44 -9.25
N PHE A 90 -18.83 7.63 -10.12
CA PHE A 90 -17.85 6.64 -9.70
C PHE A 90 -16.63 7.28 -9.05
N SER A 91 -16.07 8.33 -9.65
CA SER A 91 -14.90 9.02 -9.09
C SER A 91 -15.15 9.53 -7.67
N ILE A 92 -16.34 10.11 -7.42
CA ILE A 92 -16.76 10.58 -6.10
C ILE A 92 -16.95 9.41 -5.13
N LEU A 93 -17.68 8.35 -5.52
CA LEU A 93 -17.90 7.19 -4.67
C LEU A 93 -16.58 6.49 -4.30
N ALA A 94 -15.68 6.32 -5.26
CA ALA A 94 -14.35 5.77 -5.03
C ALA A 94 -13.54 6.63 -4.07
N ALA A 95 -13.57 7.97 -4.23
CA ALA A 95 -12.90 8.89 -3.32
C ALA A 95 -13.47 8.80 -1.90
N ILE A 96 -14.79 8.70 -1.73
CA ILE A 96 -15.44 8.50 -0.43
C ILE A 96 -14.97 7.19 0.21
N ILE A 97 -14.93 6.09 -0.54
CA ILE A 97 -14.46 4.79 -0.04
C ILE A 97 -13.00 4.88 0.42
N ILE A 98 -12.13 5.54 -0.36
CA ILE A 98 -10.73 5.75 -0.01
C ILE A 98 -10.61 6.54 1.30
N VAL A 99 -11.20 7.74 1.34
CA VAL A 99 -11.14 8.64 2.51
C VAL A 99 -11.70 7.95 3.75
N PHE A 100 -12.84 7.27 3.62
CA PHE A 100 -13.45 6.54 4.72
C PHE A 100 -12.59 5.35 5.17
N GLY A 101 -11.93 4.66 4.23
CA GLY A 101 -10.94 3.64 4.50
C GLY A 101 -9.83 4.17 5.40
N PHE A 102 -9.18 5.27 5.03
CA PHE A 102 -8.17 5.91 5.88
C PHE A 102 -8.74 6.34 7.25
N TYR A 103 -9.91 6.97 7.27
CA TYR A 103 -10.56 7.44 8.49
C TYR A 103 -10.79 6.30 9.51
N ILE A 104 -11.36 5.16 9.09
CA ILE A 104 -11.58 4.00 9.97
C ILE A 104 -10.26 3.49 10.57
N HIS A 105 -9.20 3.44 9.76
CA HIS A 105 -7.91 2.89 10.18
C HIS A 105 -7.19 3.83 11.17
N VAL A 106 -7.40 5.14 11.05
CA VAL A 106 -6.80 6.15 11.94
C VAL A 106 -7.61 6.35 13.22
N LYS A 107 -8.94 6.56 13.12
CA LYS A 107 -9.82 6.86 14.25
C LYS A 107 -9.74 5.80 15.35
N ASN A 108 -9.69 4.53 14.96
CA ASN A 108 -9.69 3.41 15.91
C ASN A 108 -8.37 3.27 16.69
N ARG A 109 -7.36 4.11 16.44
CA ARG A 109 -6.00 3.91 16.94
C ARG A 109 -5.38 5.11 17.63
N THR A 110 -5.81 6.31 17.30
CA THR A 110 -5.28 7.49 17.96
C THR A 110 -6.31 8.59 17.99
N ASN A 111 -6.28 9.37 19.07
CA ASN A 111 -7.05 10.59 19.19
C ASN A 111 -6.22 11.83 18.86
N THR A 112 -4.90 11.69 18.61
CA THR A 112 -4.02 12.83 18.33
C THR A 112 -3.07 12.58 17.18
N LEU A 113 -2.94 13.56 16.29
CA LEU A 113 -2.01 13.51 15.16
C LEU A 113 -1.01 14.67 15.26
N SER A 114 0.27 14.37 14.98
CA SER A 114 1.27 15.42 14.77
C SER A 114 1.13 16.01 13.37
N PHE A 115 1.71 17.19 13.16
CA PHE A 115 1.73 17.82 11.83
C PHE A 115 2.30 16.89 10.74
N ILE A 116 3.38 16.18 11.06
CA ILE A 116 4.00 15.20 10.16
C ILE A 116 3.03 14.05 9.83
N ASP A 117 2.30 13.54 10.83
CA ASP A 117 1.34 12.46 10.60
C ASP A 117 0.22 12.91 9.66
N ILE A 118 -0.24 14.16 9.81
CA ILE A 118 -1.26 14.77 8.97
C ILE A 118 -0.74 14.96 7.54
N ALA A 119 0.47 15.48 7.38
CA ALA A 119 1.10 15.69 6.08
C ALA A 119 1.25 14.35 5.32
N LEU A 120 1.77 13.32 5.98
CA LEU A 120 1.88 11.97 5.39
C LEU A 120 0.49 11.42 5.03
N LEU A 121 -0.47 11.53 5.94
CA LEU A 121 -1.82 11.01 5.74
C LEU A 121 -2.50 11.66 4.52
N TYR A 122 -2.44 12.98 4.40
CA TYR A 122 -2.97 13.69 3.23
C TYR A 122 -2.23 13.36 1.95
N PHE A 123 -0.90 13.28 1.98
CA PHE A 123 -0.11 12.90 0.81
C PHE A 123 -0.50 11.52 0.26
N TYR A 124 -0.60 10.51 1.13
CA TYR A 124 -0.96 9.16 0.70
C TYR A 124 -2.45 9.00 0.36
N MET A 125 -3.34 9.77 0.98
CA MET A 125 -4.74 9.88 0.53
C MET A 125 -4.83 10.53 -0.86
N LEU A 126 -4.05 11.59 -1.12
CA LEU A 126 -3.97 12.24 -2.43
C LEU A 126 -3.51 11.27 -3.51
N LEU A 127 -2.40 10.55 -3.28
CA LEU A 127 -1.92 9.51 -4.20
C LEU A 127 -3.00 8.45 -4.46
N SER A 128 -3.66 7.99 -3.41
CA SER A 128 -4.75 7.01 -3.52
C SER A 128 -5.89 7.50 -4.40
N VAL A 129 -6.31 8.75 -4.23
CA VAL A 129 -7.36 9.39 -5.05
C VAL A 129 -6.92 9.52 -6.51
N ILE A 130 -5.67 9.95 -6.75
CA ILE A 130 -5.13 10.09 -8.11
C ILE A 130 -5.17 8.75 -8.85
N TYR A 131 -4.78 7.64 -8.23
CA TYR A 131 -4.66 6.36 -8.91
C TYR A 131 -5.94 5.51 -8.95
N MET A 132 -6.84 5.66 -7.97
CA MET A 132 -7.95 4.71 -7.77
C MET A 132 -9.35 5.29 -8.00
N THR A 133 -9.50 6.59 -8.32
CA THR A 133 -10.82 7.17 -8.65
C THR A 133 -11.12 7.20 -10.16
N LEU A 134 -10.34 6.48 -10.96
CA LEU A 134 -10.66 6.17 -12.36
C LEU A 134 -10.78 4.66 -12.51
N LEU A 135 -11.19 4.21 -13.70
CA LEU A 135 -11.23 2.79 -14.04
C LEU A 135 -9.84 2.18 -13.83
N SER A 136 -9.67 1.42 -12.76
CA SER A 136 -8.37 0.93 -12.32
C SER A 136 -8.50 -0.40 -11.60
N LYS A 137 -7.58 -1.30 -11.93
CA LYS A 137 -7.41 -2.59 -11.24
C LYS A 137 -7.12 -2.40 -9.76
N ASP A 138 -6.44 -1.30 -9.41
CA ASP A 138 -6.00 -1.01 -8.04
C ASP A 138 -7.19 -0.66 -7.12
N PHE A 139 -8.28 -0.12 -7.69
CA PHE A 139 -9.52 0.07 -6.93
C PHE A 139 -10.15 -1.27 -6.50
N ILE A 140 -10.11 -2.30 -7.36
CA ILE A 140 -10.58 -3.65 -7.01
C ILE A 140 -9.71 -4.23 -5.89
N VAL A 141 -8.38 -4.04 -5.96
CA VAL A 141 -7.45 -4.42 -4.89
C VAL A 141 -7.84 -3.75 -3.57
N LEU A 142 -8.16 -2.45 -3.57
CA LEU A 142 -8.61 -1.75 -2.37
C LEU A 142 -9.85 -2.42 -1.75
N LEU A 143 -10.86 -2.78 -2.57
CA LEU A 143 -12.07 -3.47 -2.09
C LEU A 143 -11.75 -4.82 -1.44
N ILE A 144 -10.73 -5.54 -1.92
CA ILE A 144 -10.27 -6.82 -1.34
C ILE A 144 -9.48 -6.57 -0.05
N ILE A 145 -8.75 -5.47 0.05
CA ILE A 145 -7.90 -5.14 1.20
C ILE A 145 -8.71 -4.57 2.37
N LEU A 146 -9.76 -3.78 2.12
CA LEU A 146 -10.62 -3.20 3.17
C LEU A 146 -11.16 -4.21 4.20
N PRO A 147 -11.72 -5.38 3.83
CA PRO A 147 -12.22 -6.35 4.80
C PRO A 147 -11.10 -7.01 5.62
N PHE A 148 -9.82 -6.95 5.18
CA PHE A 148 -8.69 -7.54 5.90
C PHE A 148 -8.58 -7.02 7.33
N LEU A 149 -8.83 -5.73 7.55
CA LEU A 149 -8.78 -5.15 8.90
C LEU A 149 -9.80 -5.82 9.83
N TYR A 150 -11.04 -6.02 9.35
CA TYR A 150 -12.07 -6.66 10.15
C TYR A 150 -11.78 -8.15 10.36
N LEU A 151 -11.40 -8.85 9.29
CA LEU A 151 -11.16 -10.29 9.31
C LEU A 151 -9.91 -10.65 10.14
N SER A 152 -8.85 -9.86 10.08
CA SER A 152 -7.64 -10.08 10.91
C SER A 152 -7.90 -9.99 12.42
N LYS A 153 -9.00 -9.38 12.87
CA LYS A 153 -9.43 -9.40 14.28
C LYS A 153 -10.04 -10.74 14.70
N LYS A 154 -10.59 -11.51 13.75
CA LYS A 154 -11.16 -12.85 13.96
C LYS A 154 -10.08 -13.95 13.96
N ARG A 155 -8.81 -13.58 14.14
CA ARG A 155 -7.64 -14.48 14.18
C ARG A 155 -7.54 -15.34 12.91
N THR A 156 -7.12 -16.60 13.04
CA THR A 156 -6.83 -17.51 11.92
C THR A 156 -8.02 -17.74 11.00
N ALA A 157 -9.23 -17.92 11.55
CA ALA A 157 -10.43 -18.13 10.74
C ALA A 157 -10.72 -16.94 9.80
N GLY A 158 -10.56 -15.71 10.30
CA GLY A 158 -10.70 -14.51 9.47
C GLY A 158 -9.59 -14.38 8.42
N LEU A 159 -8.35 -14.71 8.76
CA LEU A 159 -7.23 -14.70 7.80
C LEU A 159 -7.44 -15.74 6.69
N ILE A 160 -7.97 -16.93 7.00
CA ILE A 160 -8.31 -17.96 6.01
C ILE A 160 -9.44 -17.46 5.11
N CYS A 161 -10.51 -16.91 5.69
CA CYS A 161 -11.63 -16.33 4.93
C CYS A 161 -11.14 -15.25 3.95
N TRP A 162 -10.27 -14.35 4.42
CA TRP A 162 -9.67 -13.34 3.55
C TRP A 162 -8.76 -13.95 2.48
N THR A 163 -7.98 -14.98 2.82
CA THR A 163 -7.09 -15.66 1.87
C THR A 163 -7.90 -16.30 0.74
N ILE A 164 -9.07 -16.88 1.01
CA ILE A 164 -9.97 -17.42 -0.02
C ILE A 164 -10.46 -16.31 -0.95
N LEU A 165 -10.88 -15.15 -0.40
CA LEU A 165 -11.27 -13.99 -1.20
C LEU A 165 -10.10 -13.49 -2.08
N ALA A 166 -8.91 -13.38 -1.52
CA ALA A 166 -7.72 -12.93 -2.24
C ALA A 166 -7.24 -13.96 -3.28
N ALA A 167 -7.42 -15.26 -3.03
CA ALA A 167 -7.12 -16.34 -3.97
C ALA A 167 -8.10 -16.34 -5.16
N PHE A 168 -9.37 -16.05 -4.92
CA PHE A 168 -10.35 -15.82 -6.00
C PHE A 168 -9.89 -14.66 -6.89
N TYR A 169 -9.48 -13.54 -6.30
CA TYR A 169 -8.90 -12.44 -7.07
C TYR A 169 -7.62 -12.84 -7.80
N ALA A 170 -6.72 -13.59 -7.16
CA ALA A 170 -5.48 -14.05 -7.77
C ALA A 170 -5.74 -14.87 -9.04
N PHE A 171 -6.70 -15.80 -8.99
CA PHE A 171 -7.04 -16.67 -10.10
C PHE A 171 -7.57 -15.90 -11.32
N TYR A 172 -8.46 -14.92 -11.11
CA TYR A 172 -9.08 -14.18 -12.22
C TYR A 172 -8.24 -12.97 -12.65
N PHE A 173 -7.76 -12.15 -11.73
CA PHE A 173 -7.22 -10.83 -12.06
C PHE A 173 -5.70 -10.80 -12.15
N ARG A 174 -4.98 -11.49 -11.25
CA ARG A 174 -3.52 -11.39 -11.14
C ARG A 174 -2.92 -12.66 -10.53
N THR A 175 -2.50 -13.61 -11.35
CA THR A 175 -2.01 -14.93 -10.89
C THR A 175 -0.80 -14.85 -9.96
N TYR A 176 0.07 -13.85 -10.12
CA TYR A 176 1.20 -13.63 -9.22
C TYR A 176 0.79 -13.34 -7.77
N TRP A 177 -0.48 -13.00 -7.49
CA TRP A 177 -0.97 -12.85 -6.12
C TRP A 177 -0.90 -14.15 -5.31
N PHE A 178 -0.84 -15.33 -5.93
CA PHE A 178 -0.58 -16.57 -5.20
C PHE A 178 0.79 -16.57 -4.51
N LEU A 179 1.83 -15.99 -5.14
CA LEU A 179 3.14 -15.80 -4.52
C LEU A 179 3.03 -14.86 -3.32
N PHE A 180 2.34 -13.73 -3.48
CA PHE A 180 2.05 -12.78 -2.41
C PHE A 180 1.38 -13.46 -1.19
N LEU A 181 0.35 -14.29 -1.42
CA LEU A 181 -0.33 -15.03 -0.36
C LEU A 181 0.59 -16.05 0.34
N GLY A 182 1.45 -16.73 -0.41
CA GLY A 182 2.45 -17.64 0.14
C GLY A 182 3.44 -16.92 1.05
N VAL A 183 3.98 -15.79 0.59
CA VAL A 183 4.90 -14.96 1.38
C VAL A 183 4.20 -14.40 2.63
N PHE A 184 2.95 -13.96 2.51
CA PHE A 184 2.15 -13.48 3.63
C PHE A 184 2.07 -14.52 4.76
N TRP A 185 1.64 -15.74 4.44
CA TRP A 185 1.52 -16.80 5.45
C TRP A 185 2.88 -17.22 6.01
N GLY A 186 3.91 -17.32 5.17
CA GLY A 186 5.27 -17.59 5.61
C GLY A 186 5.77 -16.56 6.63
N LEU A 187 5.64 -15.27 6.33
CA LEU A 187 6.00 -14.19 7.26
C LEU A 187 5.14 -14.20 8.51
N TYR A 188 3.83 -14.41 8.40
CA TYR A 188 2.92 -14.41 9.54
C TYR A 188 3.26 -15.52 10.56
N LEU A 189 3.56 -16.72 10.07
CA LEU A 189 3.96 -17.86 10.90
C LEU A 189 5.31 -17.59 11.60
N VAL A 190 6.29 -17.07 10.86
CA VAL A 190 7.62 -16.75 11.42
C VAL A 190 7.55 -15.58 12.41
N CYS A 191 6.65 -14.62 12.21
CA CYS A 191 6.37 -13.55 13.18
C CYS A 191 5.87 -14.08 14.53
N GLY A 192 5.33 -15.30 14.58
CA GLY A 192 5.04 -16.05 15.81
C GLY A 192 6.30 -16.37 16.64
N LEU A 193 7.46 -16.49 16.00
CA LEU A 193 8.71 -16.97 16.59
C LEU A 193 9.70 -15.85 16.93
N ILE A 194 9.57 -14.68 16.29
CA ILE A 194 10.51 -13.57 16.43
C ILE A 194 9.97 -12.45 17.34
N ASN A 195 10.90 -11.69 17.93
CA ASN A 195 10.65 -10.53 18.77
C ASN A 195 11.49 -9.29 18.39
N LYS A 196 12.32 -9.40 17.33
CA LYS A 196 13.21 -8.32 16.87
C LYS A 196 12.93 -8.02 15.40
N THR A 197 12.78 -6.74 15.06
CA THR A 197 12.59 -6.26 13.68
C THR A 197 13.77 -6.59 12.78
N ASN A 198 15.01 -6.53 13.28
CA ASN A 198 16.19 -6.87 12.46
C ASN A 198 16.14 -8.33 11.98
N LYS A 199 15.64 -9.25 12.81
CA LYS A 199 15.43 -10.65 12.40
C LYS A 199 14.36 -10.74 11.31
N LEU A 200 13.25 -10.01 11.45
CA LEU A 200 12.20 -9.95 10.43
C LEU A 200 12.75 -9.42 9.10
N PHE A 201 13.56 -8.36 9.13
CA PHE A 201 14.19 -7.81 7.94
C PHE A 201 15.08 -8.83 7.24
N ILE A 202 15.92 -9.56 8.00
CA ILE A 202 16.74 -10.65 7.46
C ILE A 202 15.86 -11.76 6.86
N ILE A 203 14.77 -12.13 7.54
CA ILE A 203 13.81 -13.12 7.04
C ILE A 203 13.18 -12.67 5.72
N CYS A 204 12.86 -11.38 5.55
CA CYS A 204 12.35 -10.84 4.29
C CYS A 204 13.39 -11.02 3.16
N ILE A 205 14.66 -10.73 3.41
CA ILE A 205 15.75 -10.94 2.44
C ILE A 205 15.93 -12.43 2.11
N LEU A 206 15.83 -13.32 3.10
CA LEU A 206 15.87 -14.77 2.91
C LEU A 206 14.63 -15.30 2.18
N ALA A 207 13.46 -14.68 2.36
CA ALA A 207 12.26 -15.02 1.61
C ALA A 207 12.44 -14.71 0.13
N LEU A 208 13.11 -13.60 -0.23
CA LEU A 208 13.48 -13.30 -1.62
C LEU A 208 14.48 -14.33 -2.18
N LEU A 209 15.42 -14.80 -1.38
CA LEU A 209 16.33 -15.88 -1.79
C LEU A 209 15.56 -17.18 -2.06
N PHE A 210 14.63 -17.52 -1.17
CA PHE A 210 13.77 -18.69 -1.35
C PHE A 210 12.92 -18.58 -2.62
N LEU A 211 12.29 -17.42 -2.87
CA LEU A 211 11.58 -17.13 -4.11
C LEU A 211 12.48 -17.27 -5.34
N ALA A 212 13.72 -16.77 -5.26
CA ALA A 212 14.68 -16.89 -6.35
C ALA A 212 15.00 -18.36 -6.68
N ILE A 213 15.20 -19.19 -5.66
CA ILE A 213 15.42 -20.64 -5.82
C ILE A 213 14.19 -21.30 -6.44
N VAL A 214 13.00 -21.02 -5.91
CA VAL A 214 11.76 -21.63 -6.41
C VAL A 214 11.50 -21.25 -7.86
N LEU A 215 11.67 -19.98 -8.25
CA LEU A 215 11.44 -19.53 -9.62
C LEU A 215 12.50 -20.08 -10.58
N GLN A 216 13.77 -20.16 -10.16
CA GLN A 216 14.82 -20.77 -10.95
C GLN A 216 14.53 -22.25 -11.22
N ILE A 217 14.07 -23.01 -10.23
CA ILE A 217 13.75 -24.43 -10.38
C ILE A 217 12.47 -24.64 -11.19
N ALA A 218 11.42 -23.86 -10.90
CA ALA A 218 10.10 -24.06 -11.49
C ALA A 218 9.99 -23.53 -12.92
N LEU A 219 10.68 -22.42 -13.25
CA LEU A 219 10.54 -21.72 -14.52
C LEU A 219 11.87 -21.58 -15.29
N GLY A 220 13.01 -21.90 -14.68
CA GLY A 220 14.32 -21.76 -15.34
C GLY A 220 14.78 -20.33 -15.55
N VAL A 221 14.13 -19.34 -14.91
CA VAL A 221 14.41 -17.90 -15.10
C VAL A 221 14.93 -17.25 -13.82
N ASP A 222 15.77 -16.23 -14.01
CA ASP A 222 16.20 -15.36 -12.93
C ASP A 222 15.00 -14.65 -12.29
N VAL A 223 15.06 -14.42 -10.98
CA VAL A 223 13.98 -13.81 -10.21
C VAL A 223 13.66 -12.36 -10.61
N ASP A 224 14.61 -11.64 -11.20
CA ASP A 224 14.44 -10.28 -11.71
C ASP A 224 14.05 -10.23 -13.21
N ASN A 225 13.91 -11.39 -13.87
CA ASN A 225 13.63 -11.48 -15.31
C ASN A 225 12.30 -10.82 -15.71
N PHE A 226 11.25 -10.97 -14.89
CA PHE A 226 9.94 -10.38 -15.16
C PHE A 226 9.99 -8.86 -15.28
N ARG A 227 10.82 -8.22 -14.46
CA ARG A 227 11.06 -6.78 -14.54
C ARG A 227 11.92 -6.42 -15.75
N LYS A 228 13.01 -7.16 -15.98
CA LYS A 228 13.95 -6.92 -17.08
C LYS A 228 13.23 -6.89 -18.42
N ILE A 229 12.41 -7.90 -18.72
CA ILE A 229 11.65 -7.98 -19.98
C ILE A 229 10.79 -6.73 -20.21
N VAL A 230 10.09 -6.24 -19.19
CA VAL A 230 9.24 -5.04 -19.32
C VAL A 230 10.07 -3.79 -19.55
N ASN A 231 11.22 -3.69 -18.89
CA ASN A 231 12.13 -2.55 -19.02
C ASN A 231 12.85 -2.55 -20.38
N ASP A 232 13.27 -3.70 -20.88
CA ASP A 232 13.91 -3.84 -22.19
C ASP A 232 12.96 -3.37 -23.31
N VAL A 233 11.70 -3.81 -23.30
CA VAL A 233 10.68 -3.34 -24.25
C VAL A 233 10.49 -1.81 -24.19
N ARG A 234 10.55 -1.21 -23.00
CA ARG A 234 10.41 0.25 -22.84
C ARG A 234 11.62 1.03 -23.35
N LEU A 235 12.82 0.46 -23.20
CA LEU A 235 14.06 1.04 -23.73
C LEU A 235 14.08 0.96 -25.26
N ASP A 236 13.71 -0.19 -25.82
CA ASP A 236 13.63 -0.41 -27.26
C ASP A 236 12.62 0.52 -27.95
N GLN A 237 11.53 0.85 -27.26
CA GLN A 237 10.49 1.78 -27.74
C GLN A 237 10.85 3.26 -27.53
N GLY A 238 12.00 3.58 -26.92
CA GLY A 238 12.44 4.95 -26.69
C GLY A 238 11.48 5.76 -25.80
N ASN A 239 10.82 5.12 -24.83
CA ASN A 239 9.76 5.76 -24.06
C ASN A 239 10.32 6.85 -23.12
N GLU A 240 10.14 8.11 -23.50
CA GLU A 240 10.57 9.31 -22.72
C GLU A 240 9.95 9.39 -21.31
N ASN A 241 8.88 8.65 -21.03
CA ASN A 241 8.22 8.63 -19.72
C ASN A 241 8.87 7.66 -18.71
N ALA A 242 10.02 7.06 -19.05
CA ALA A 242 10.68 6.05 -18.22
C ALA A 242 11.68 6.61 -17.19
N ASN A 243 11.58 7.89 -16.81
CA ASN A 243 12.51 8.58 -15.90
C ASN A 243 12.61 7.98 -14.49
N SER A 244 11.70 7.08 -14.11
CA SER A 244 11.72 6.38 -12.82
C SER A 244 11.90 4.86 -12.95
N MET A 245 12.39 4.38 -14.11
CA MET A 245 12.67 2.97 -14.38
C MET A 245 13.66 2.39 -13.36
N ILE A 246 13.40 1.17 -12.90
CA ILE A 246 14.26 0.43 -11.98
C ILE A 246 15.15 -0.51 -12.81
N LEU A 247 16.35 -0.04 -13.11
CA LEU A 247 17.37 -0.85 -13.78
C LEU A 247 18.01 -1.85 -12.80
N PRO A 248 18.57 -2.98 -13.30
CA PRO A 248 19.39 -3.87 -12.48
C PRO A 248 20.54 -3.11 -11.82
N PHE A 249 20.74 -3.32 -10.52
CA PHE A 249 21.83 -2.68 -9.78
C PHE A 249 23.17 -3.37 -10.04
N ILE A 250 23.12 -4.69 -10.24
CA ILE A 250 24.27 -5.54 -10.54
C ILE A 250 24.04 -6.12 -11.93
N PRO A 251 24.96 -5.89 -12.89
CA PRO A 251 24.86 -6.46 -14.23
C PRO A 251 25.10 -7.98 -14.18
N GLY A 252 24.53 -8.70 -15.15
CA GLY A 252 24.62 -10.15 -15.26
C GLY A 252 23.33 -10.87 -14.88
N GLY A 253 23.45 -12.18 -14.69
CA GLY A 253 22.33 -13.09 -14.41
C GLY A 253 22.74 -14.25 -13.51
N GLY A 254 21.78 -15.14 -13.26
CA GLY A 254 21.90 -16.27 -12.36
C GLY A 254 21.31 -15.98 -10.98
N LEU A 255 21.12 -17.07 -10.21
CA LEU A 255 20.41 -17.08 -8.93
C LEU A 255 20.87 -15.98 -7.96
N ILE A 256 22.18 -15.87 -7.72
CA ILE A 256 22.73 -14.95 -6.72
C ILE A 256 22.57 -13.49 -7.18
N VAL A 257 22.86 -13.20 -8.44
CA VAL A 257 22.75 -11.84 -8.99
C VAL A 257 21.29 -11.40 -9.01
N GLY A 258 20.38 -12.27 -9.48
CA GLY A 258 18.95 -12.01 -9.47
C GLY A 258 18.42 -11.75 -8.05
N TRP A 259 18.80 -12.60 -7.08
CA TRP A 259 18.43 -12.41 -5.67
C TRP A 259 18.93 -11.07 -5.10
N LEU A 260 20.19 -10.71 -5.35
CA LEU A 260 20.74 -9.44 -4.91
C LEU A 260 20.02 -8.26 -5.55
N ASN A 261 19.70 -8.33 -6.86
CA ASN A 261 18.96 -7.29 -7.56
C ASN A 261 17.56 -7.07 -6.96
N VAL A 262 16.76 -8.14 -6.74
CA VAL A 262 15.42 -7.97 -6.14
C VAL A 262 15.48 -7.55 -4.68
N SER A 263 16.53 -7.92 -3.95
CA SER A 263 16.76 -7.48 -2.57
C SER A 263 17.12 -5.98 -2.52
N LEU A 264 18.01 -5.53 -3.39
CA LEU A 264 18.38 -4.12 -3.51
C LEU A 264 17.19 -3.27 -3.98
N THR A 265 16.36 -3.77 -4.91
CA THR A 265 15.11 -3.10 -5.29
C THR A 265 14.14 -2.99 -4.12
N TRP A 266 13.98 -4.06 -3.33
CA TRP A 266 13.10 -4.00 -2.16
C TRP A 266 13.60 -2.98 -1.11
N ILE A 267 14.91 -2.88 -0.92
CA ILE A 267 15.52 -1.83 -0.09
C ILE A 267 15.26 -0.44 -0.71
N SER A 268 15.41 -0.32 -2.02
CA SER A 268 15.22 0.96 -2.72
C SER A 268 13.76 1.44 -2.69
N PHE A 269 12.78 0.56 -2.52
CA PHE A 269 11.39 0.95 -2.26
C PHE A 269 11.18 1.68 -0.94
N MET A 270 12.04 1.42 0.06
CA MET A 270 11.98 2.07 1.37
C MET A 270 12.92 3.26 1.45
N LEU A 271 14.06 3.17 0.77
CA LEU A 271 15.07 4.20 0.63
C LEU A 271 15.34 4.41 -0.86
N PRO A 272 14.56 5.27 -1.56
CA PRO A 272 14.66 5.46 -3.02
C PRO A 272 15.94 6.19 -3.47
N PHE A 273 17.10 5.63 -3.17
CA PHE A 273 18.39 6.24 -3.45
C PHE A 273 18.60 6.55 -4.94
N PRO A 274 18.13 5.76 -5.94
CA PRO A 274 18.26 6.16 -7.33
C PRO A 274 17.49 7.45 -7.65
N LEU A 275 16.33 7.63 -7.02
CA LEU A 275 15.53 8.86 -7.16
C LEU A 275 16.19 10.04 -6.45
N ILE A 276 16.81 9.82 -5.28
CA ILE A 276 17.56 10.87 -4.58
C ILE A 276 18.78 11.31 -5.41
N LEU A 277 19.50 10.35 -6.01
CA LEU A 277 20.68 10.59 -6.83
C LEU A 277 20.37 11.28 -8.16
N SER A 278 19.11 11.28 -8.61
CA SER A 278 18.68 12.08 -9.76
C SER A 278 18.74 13.60 -9.52
N LEU A 279 18.89 14.04 -8.26
CA LEU A 279 18.96 15.43 -7.82
C LEU A 279 17.77 16.32 -8.22
N SER A 280 16.68 15.73 -8.72
CA SER A 280 15.43 16.45 -8.97
C SER A 280 14.71 16.74 -7.66
N LEU A 281 14.35 18.00 -7.43
CA LEU A 281 13.62 18.43 -6.24
C LEU A 281 12.32 17.62 -6.05
N TYR A 282 11.62 17.33 -7.14
CA TYR A 282 10.41 16.50 -7.14
C TYR A 282 10.68 15.10 -6.56
N TYR A 283 11.73 14.43 -7.04
CA TYR A 283 12.09 13.08 -6.60
C TYR A 283 12.66 13.05 -5.18
N ILE A 284 13.39 14.09 -4.75
CA ILE A 284 13.89 14.20 -3.38
C ILE A 284 12.73 14.32 -2.39
N VAL A 285 11.74 15.18 -2.67
CA VAL A 285 10.58 15.37 -1.79
C VAL A 285 9.76 14.08 -1.66
N ILE A 286 9.48 13.40 -2.77
CA ILE A 286 8.77 12.11 -2.75
C ILE A 286 9.57 11.07 -1.98
N SER A 287 10.88 10.97 -2.22
CA SER A 287 11.74 10.02 -1.53
C SER A 287 11.73 10.24 -0.01
N LEU A 288 11.76 11.50 0.44
CA LEU A 288 11.66 11.85 1.85
C LEU A 288 10.32 11.40 2.47
N LEU A 289 9.20 11.60 1.77
CA LEU A 289 7.88 11.17 2.24
C LEU A 289 7.76 9.63 2.31
N VAL A 290 8.39 8.90 1.38
CA VAL A 290 8.48 7.43 1.37
C VAL A 290 9.33 6.93 2.55
N ILE A 291 10.52 7.50 2.73
CA ILE A 291 11.42 7.16 3.85
C ILE A 291 10.72 7.39 5.18
N MET A 292 10.01 8.50 5.33
CA MET A 292 9.27 8.82 6.56
C MET A 292 8.13 7.83 6.84
N LEU A 293 7.39 7.40 5.81
CA LEU A 293 6.35 6.38 5.93
C LEU A 293 6.94 5.07 6.46
N TYR A 294 7.99 4.56 5.80
CA TYR A 294 8.62 3.30 6.17
C TYR A 294 9.33 3.38 7.53
N TYR A 295 9.99 4.50 7.84
CA TYR A 295 10.58 4.72 9.15
C TYR A 295 9.54 4.59 10.27
N LYS A 296 8.40 5.29 10.14
CA LYS A 296 7.30 5.21 11.12
C LYS A 296 6.70 3.80 11.18
N PHE A 297 6.54 3.13 10.04
CA PHE A 297 6.06 1.76 9.96
C PHE A 297 6.98 0.78 10.71
N TRP A 298 8.28 0.79 10.41
CA TRP A 298 9.27 -0.08 11.07
C TRP A 298 9.42 0.23 12.55
N TYR A 299 9.35 1.51 12.93
CA TYR A 299 9.36 1.92 14.33
C TYR A 299 8.15 1.38 15.10
N ALA A 300 6.94 1.50 14.53
CA ALA A 300 5.74 0.96 15.15
C ALA A 300 5.77 -0.59 15.23
N LEU A 301 6.27 -1.25 14.18
CA LEU A 301 6.43 -2.70 14.17
C LEU A 301 7.47 -3.17 15.20
N LYS A 302 8.55 -2.43 15.40
CA LYS A 302 9.56 -2.70 16.44
C LYS A 302 8.93 -2.74 17.81
N ILE A 303 8.14 -1.73 18.17
CA ILE A 303 7.45 -1.67 19.46
C ILE A 303 6.50 -2.86 19.60
N GLU A 304 5.73 -3.18 18.55
CA GLU A 304 4.74 -4.26 18.61
C GLU A 304 5.38 -5.65 18.74
N LEU A 305 6.50 -5.91 18.07
CA LEU A 305 7.23 -7.17 18.17
C LEU A 305 7.95 -7.37 19.51
N GLN A 306 8.30 -6.28 20.18
CA GLN A 306 8.92 -6.31 21.52
C GLN A 306 7.91 -6.57 22.65
N LYS A 307 6.61 -6.42 22.39
CA LYS A 307 5.57 -6.76 23.38
C LYS A 307 5.54 -8.26 23.66
N ASN A 308 5.13 -8.60 24.88
CA ASN A 308 4.84 -9.98 25.25
C ASN A 308 3.81 -10.59 24.28
N LYS A 309 4.05 -11.82 23.82
CA LYS A 309 3.18 -12.50 22.82
C LYS A 309 1.71 -12.57 23.24
N LYS A 310 1.42 -12.61 24.55
CA LYS A 310 0.04 -12.60 25.10
C LYS A 310 -0.69 -11.27 24.90
N VAL A 311 0.04 -10.15 24.89
CA VAL A 311 -0.51 -8.78 24.80
C VAL A 311 -0.32 -8.18 23.40
N ARG A 312 0.45 -8.85 22.54
CA ARG A 312 0.72 -8.44 21.18
C ARG A 312 -0.58 -8.40 20.35
N ASN A 313 -0.74 -7.32 19.60
CA ASN A 313 -1.85 -7.14 18.68
C ASN A 313 -1.63 -7.99 17.42
N ASN A 314 -2.20 -9.19 17.39
CA ASN A 314 -2.07 -10.11 16.27
C ASN A 314 -2.59 -9.53 14.94
N SER A 315 -3.60 -8.65 14.96
CA SER A 315 -4.07 -7.96 13.76
C SER A 315 -3.00 -7.00 13.24
N CYS A 316 -2.36 -6.20 14.10
CA CYS A 316 -1.25 -5.32 13.71
C CYS A 316 -0.11 -6.11 13.03
N ILE A 317 0.27 -7.26 13.61
CA ILE A 317 1.27 -8.15 13.00
C ILE A 317 0.80 -8.70 11.65
N ALA A 318 -0.46 -9.14 11.54
CA ALA A 318 -1.01 -9.60 10.26
C ALA A 318 -0.98 -8.49 9.19
N LEU A 319 -1.38 -7.27 9.53
CA LEU A 319 -1.33 -6.12 8.60
C LEU A 319 0.12 -5.80 8.18
N ALA A 320 1.06 -5.83 9.11
CA ALA A 320 2.47 -5.62 8.80
C ALA A 320 3.03 -6.71 7.87
N CYS A 321 2.72 -7.99 8.15
CA CYS A 321 3.09 -9.10 7.27
C CYS A 321 2.48 -8.96 5.88
N LEU A 322 1.23 -8.50 5.80
CA LEU A 322 0.55 -8.27 4.52
C LEU A 322 1.28 -7.20 3.70
N ILE A 323 1.56 -6.04 4.29
CA ILE A 323 2.33 -4.97 3.64
C ILE A 323 3.70 -5.46 3.18
N LEU A 324 4.45 -6.13 4.08
CA LEU A 324 5.79 -6.64 3.76
C LEU A 324 5.74 -7.67 2.63
N SER A 325 4.82 -8.62 2.68
CA SER A 325 4.66 -9.61 1.61
C SER A 325 4.31 -8.98 0.26
N PHE A 326 3.49 -7.92 0.26
CA PHE A 326 3.15 -7.20 -0.96
C PHE A 326 4.38 -6.49 -1.53
N THR A 327 5.11 -5.72 -0.72
CA THR A 327 6.30 -4.98 -1.16
C THR A 327 7.44 -5.90 -1.61
N LEU A 328 7.59 -7.08 -0.97
CA LEU A 328 8.52 -8.12 -1.41
C LEU A 328 8.12 -8.65 -2.79
N THR A 329 6.83 -8.96 -2.99
CA THR A 329 6.33 -9.42 -4.29
C THR A 329 6.53 -8.35 -5.36
N GLN A 330 6.26 -7.08 -5.04
CA GLN A 330 6.49 -5.95 -5.93
C GLN A 330 7.95 -5.84 -6.38
N SER A 331 8.93 -6.19 -5.54
CA SER A 331 10.34 -6.03 -5.93
C SER A 331 10.79 -6.99 -7.04
N LEU A 332 9.99 -8.03 -7.33
CA LEU A 332 10.18 -8.95 -8.45
C LEU A 332 9.59 -8.40 -9.75
N PHE A 333 8.47 -7.69 -9.68
CA PHE A 333 7.63 -7.39 -10.85
C PHE A 333 7.59 -5.91 -11.24
N GLU A 334 7.78 -4.98 -10.30
CA GLU A 334 7.57 -3.56 -10.58
C GLU A 334 8.69 -2.99 -11.47
N PRO A 335 8.36 -2.43 -12.64
CA PRO A 335 9.34 -1.92 -13.59
C PRO A 335 9.88 -0.52 -13.24
N ASP A 336 9.12 0.27 -12.48
CA ASP A 336 9.44 1.66 -12.15
C ASP A 336 8.84 2.10 -10.80
N TYR A 337 9.37 3.18 -10.22
CA TYR A 337 8.92 3.67 -8.91
C TYR A 337 7.49 4.25 -8.93
N GLY A 338 7.03 4.79 -10.06
CA GLY A 338 5.67 5.31 -10.21
C GLY A 338 4.63 4.20 -10.11
N SER A 339 4.83 3.12 -10.87
CA SER A 339 4.02 1.89 -10.83
C SER A 339 4.04 1.26 -9.44
N TYR A 340 5.20 1.21 -8.79
CA TYR A 340 5.32 0.74 -7.40
C TYR A 340 4.43 1.52 -6.43
N VAL A 341 4.54 2.86 -6.41
CA VAL A 341 3.74 3.74 -5.54
C VAL A 341 2.25 3.61 -5.85
N ARG A 342 1.89 3.50 -7.14
CA ARG A 342 0.51 3.29 -7.59
C ARG A 342 -0.07 1.98 -7.07
N HIS A 343 0.62 0.85 -7.29
CA HIS A 343 0.15 -0.47 -6.87
C HIS A 343 0.19 -0.65 -5.35
N LEU A 344 1.01 0.13 -4.64
CA LEU A 344 1.01 0.19 -3.17
C LEU A 344 -0.16 1.00 -2.60
N ALA A 345 -0.80 1.85 -3.40
CA ALA A 345 -1.84 2.76 -2.93
C ALA A 345 -3.01 2.11 -2.17
N PRO A 346 -3.54 0.95 -2.58
CA PRO A 346 -4.58 0.23 -1.82
C PRO A 346 -4.17 -0.14 -0.39
N PHE A 347 -2.87 -0.24 -0.10
CA PHE A 347 -2.32 -0.67 1.18
C PHE A 347 -2.02 0.49 2.13
N TYR A 348 -2.04 1.75 1.67
CA TYR A 348 -1.74 2.91 2.53
C TYR A 348 -2.63 3.03 3.77
N PRO A 349 -3.96 2.75 3.74
CA PRO A 349 -4.76 2.72 4.96
C PRO A 349 -4.21 1.74 6.02
N LEU A 350 -3.65 0.60 5.59
CA LEU A 350 -3.05 -0.39 6.48
C LEU A 350 -1.74 0.11 7.10
N PHE A 351 -0.91 0.86 6.35
CA PHE A 351 0.30 1.49 6.90
C PHE A 351 -0.06 2.37 8.09
N PHE A 352 -1.06 3.24 7.94
CA PHE A 352 -1.49 4.15 9.03
C PHE A 352 -2.06 3.41 10.23
N TYR A 353 -2.77 2.30 10.01
CA TYR A 353 -3.20 1.45 11.12
C TYR A 353 -2.03 0.91 11.93
N VAL A 354 -0.98 0.40 11.27
CA VAL A 354 0.22 -0.12 11.93
C VAL A 354 0.97 1.01 12.63
N ILE A 355 1.19 2.14 11.95
CA ILE A 355 1.90 3.32 12.49
C ILE A 355 1.23 3.83 13.78
N PHE A 356 -0.10 3.85 13.82
CA PHE A 356 -0.83 4.34 14.99
C PHE A 356 -1.18 3.28 16.03
N ALA A 357 -0.88 1.99 15.79
CA ALA A 357 -1.21 0.90 16.71
C ALA A 357 -0.67 1.10 18.14
N ASN A 358 0.48 1.77 18.28
CA ASN A 358 1.12 1.99 19.58
C ASN A 358 0.77 3.32 20.25
N LYS A 359 0.11 4.26 19.56
CA LYS A 359 -0.29 5.55 20.13
C LYS A 359 -1.53 5.45 21.03
N SER A 360 -2.34 4.41 20.87
CA SER A 360 -3.51 4.15 21.73
C SER A 360 -3.09 3.86 23.18
N ASN A 361 -2.05 3.02 23.36
CA ASN A 361 -1.64 2.50 24.68
C ASN A 361 -0.83 3.51 25.52
N SER A 362 -0.48 4.67 24.97
CA SER A 362 0.12 5.77 25.76
C SER A 362 -0.95 6.64 26.41
N ILE A 363 -2.15 6.74 25.82
CA ILE A 363 -3.22 7.60 26.33
C ILE A 363 -3.87 6.97 27.57
N GLU A 364 -4.14 5.66 27.55
CA GLU A 364 -4.69 4.95 28.74
C GLU A 364 -3.76 4.98 29.95
N ARG A 365 -2.43 4.98 29.76
CA ARG A 365 -1.46 5.04 30.87
C ARG A 365 -1.34 6.43 31.50
N ASP A 366 -1.51 7.49 30.71
CA ASP A 366 -1.47 8.86 31.21
C ASP A 366 -2.74 9.17 32.05
N ASP A 367 -3.90 8.65 31.67
CA ASP A 367 -5.18 8.84 32.39
C ASP A 367 -5.24 8.07 33.73
N GLU A 368 -4.67 6.87 33.83
CA GLU A 368 -4.55 6.13 35.11
C GLU A 368 -3.56 6.79 36.08
N SER A 369 -2.48 7.39 35.58
CA SER A 369 -1.48 8.07 36.43
C SER A 369 -1.97 9.40 37.02
N SER A 370 -2.94 10.04 36.37
CA SER A 370 -3.51 11.34 36.79
C SER A 370 -4.72 11.23 37.72
N THR A 371 -5.24 10.02 37.94
CA THR A 371 -6.34 9.74 38.88
C THR A 371 -5.86 9.22 40.24
N CYS A 372 -4.56 8.96 40.39
CA CYS A 372 -3.92 8.60 41.67
C CYS A 372 -3.04 9.73 42.27
N GLY A 373 -3.23 10.97 41.83
CA GLY A 373 -2.53 12.16 42.34
C GLY A 373 -3.36 12.97 43.32
#